data_AF-A0A401KB46-F1
#
_entry.id   AF-A0A401KB46-F1
#
_cell.length_a   1.000
_cell.length_b   1.000
_cell.length_c   1.000
_cell.angle_alpha   90.00
_cell.angle_beta   90.00
_cell.angle_gamma   90.00
#
_symmetry.space_group_name_H-M   'P 1'
#
loop_
_entity.id
_entity.type
_entity.pdbx_description
1 polymer ?
#
loop_
_entity_poly.entity_id
_entity_poly.type
_entity_poly.pdbx_seq_one_letter_code
_entity_poly.pdbx_strand_id
1 'polypeptide(L)'
;MKITCRNALIALPLPFLIAACGGGDGGTGAGTGTLHVSMTDAPSCGFDHVYVTVNKVRVHASASAADTDAGWTDIVLTTPQKVDLLSLTNGVLTDLGTAPLAAGQYQQLRLVLSANQGNTLANSVVVTGSSTEQALATPSAAQSGYKIIQPFTVQANTLVDLVLDFNACKSIVQQGNGGYSLKPVITATPTVVSGSITGYVPASQAGATVYAEQNGQVIRGTVADASGKFVLSPLVQSSTNGAYDVVIVDNTLPSGHATGIIRTVPVTASSATTVSTTGTPITLPASTTNTASGTATASAQATLRALQTVNSVSYEITSTNANLDTGAYSLALPAAAPLVGTYSTMLPIALSAVPASAGQYSVQATSASGTTMNSLVNVSAGSQTGVNFSF
;
A
#
# COMPACT_ATOMS: atom_id res chain seq x y z
N MET A 1 -39.35 41.00 -80.76
CA MET A 1 -40.24 40.12 -81.56
C MET A 1 -39.38 39.04 -82.23
N LYS A 2 -39.84 37.78 -82.23
CA LYS A 2 -39.19 36.50 -82.59
C LYS A 2 -38.80 35.66 -81.36
N ILE A 3 -39.75 34.95 -80.77
CA ILE A 3 -40.35 33.65 -81.16
C ILE A 3 -39.56 32.49 -80.54
N THR A 4 -40.16 31.97 -79.49
CA THR A 4 -40.04 30.63 -78.92
C THR A 4 -40.19 29.53 -79.97
N CYS A 5 -39.41 28.45 -79.87
CA CYS A 5 -39.92 27.12 -80.22
C CYS A 5 -39.16 26.01 -79.49
N ARG A 6 -39.96 25.03 -79.05
CA ARG A 6 -39.63 23.85 -78.25
C ARG A 6 -39.01 22.76 -79.13
N ASN A 7 -38.29 21.81 -78.51
CA ASN A 7 -38.28 20.35 -78.79
C ASN A 7 -37.30 19.72 -77.78
N ALA A 8 -37.76 19.06 -76.71
CA ALA A 8 -38.18 17.66 -76.67
C ALA A 8 -37.08 16.69 -77.14
N LEU A 9 -36.33 16.12 -76.18
CA LEU A 9 -35.62 14.86 -76.36
C LEU A 9 -36.00 13.90 -75.22
N ILE A 10 -36.51 12.74 -75.62
CA ILE A 10 -36.82 11.55 -74.82
C ILE A 10 -35.60 10.61 -74.92
N ALA A 11 -35.06 10.13 -73.80
CA ALA A 11 -34.23 8.90 -73.71
C ALA A 11 -34.07 8.52 -72.22
N LEU A 12 -34.87 7.58 -71.72
CA LEU A 12 -34.55 6.16 -71.48
C LEU A 12 -33.88 5.92 -70.10
N PRO A 13 -34.53 5.23 -69.14
CA PRO A 13 -34.01 5.07 -67.79
C PRO A 13 -32.91 3.98 -67.75
N LEU A 14 -31.77 4.33 -67.17
CA LEU A 14 -30.63 3.46 -66.93
C LEU A 14 -30.84 2.68 -65.61
N PRO A 15 -30.80 1.33 -65.60
CA PRO A 15 -30.92 0.57 -64.36
C PRO A 15 -29.63 0.67 -63.55
N PHE A 16 -29.71 1.29 -62.37
CA PHE A 16 -28.66 1.26 -61.36
C PHE A 16 -28.53 -0.16 -60.79
N LEU A 17 -27.47 -0.85 -61.21
CA LEU A 17 -27.00 -2.07 -60.55
C LEU A 17 -26.37 -1.66 -59.22
N ILE A 18 -26.96 -2.18 -58.14
CA ILE A 18 -26.48 -2.04 -56.77
C ILE A 18 -25.23 -2.92 -56.67
N ALA A 19 -24.04 -2.32 -56.65
CA ALA A 19 -22.80 -3.01 -56.34
C ALA A 19 -22.77 -3.30 -54.82
N ALA A 20 -23.26 -4.49 -54.46
CA ALA A 20 -22.97 -5.11 -53.19
C ALA A 20 -21.53 -5.61 -53.20
N CYS A 21 -20.63 -4.86 -52.55
CA CYS A 21 -19.38 -5.38 -52.00
C CYS A 21 -19.67 -5.55 -50.50
N GLY A 22 -19.62 -6.72 -49.85
CA GLY A 22 -18.84 -7.91 -50.17
C GLY A 22 -17.60 -7.96 -49.28
N GLY A 23 -17.78 -8.34 -48.01
CA GLY A 23 -16.82 -9.07 -47.16
C GLY A 23 -15.66 -8.29 -46.53
N GLY A 24 -15.51 -8.40 -45.20
CA GLY A 24 -14.28 -8.04 -44.49
C GLY A 24 -14.45 -7.81 -42.98
N ASP A 25 -14.54 -8.91 -42.24
CA ASP A 25 -14.22 -9.05 -40.81
C ASP A 25 -14.95 -8.17 -39.79
N GLY A 26 -16.13 -8.67 -39.39
CA GLY A 26 -16.62 -8.51 -38.01
C GLY A 26 -15.72 -9.28 -37.04
N GLY A 27 -14.47 -8.86 -36.92
CA GLY A 27 -13.62 -9.25 -35.81
C GLY A 27 -14.11 -8.49 -34.57
N THR A 28 -14.72 -9.18 -33.63
CA THR A 28 -14.83 -8.71 -32.23
C THR A 28 -13.43 -8.69 -31.61
N GLY A 29 -12.52 -7.90 -32.17
CA GLY A 29 -11.27 -7.58 -31.51
C GLY A 29 -11.65 -6.83 -30.25
N ALA A 30 -11.56 -7.51 -29.10
CA ALA A 30 -11.64 -6.86 -27.81
C ALA A 30 -10.64 -5.70 -27.87
N GLY A 31 -11.14 -4.46 -27.84
CA GLY A 31 -10.29 -3.28 -28.01
C GLY A 31 -9.17 -3.32 -26.98
N THR A 32 -8.00 -2.77 -27.29
CA THR A 32 -6.86 -2.79 -26.37
C THR A 32 -6.88 -1.55 -25.47
N GLY A 33 -6.51 -1.72 -24.20
CA GLY A 33 -6.12 -0.63 -23.31
C GLY A 33 -4.65 -0.76 -22.94
N THR A 34 -4.18 0.09 -22.02
CA THR A 34 -2.81 0.08 -21.51
C THR A 34 -2.84 0.00 -20.00
N LEU A 35 -2.01 -0.88 -19.43
CA LEU A 35 -1.71 -0.90 -18.01
C LEU A 35 -0.35 -0.25 -17.78
N HIS A 36 -0.30 0.67 -16.83
CA HIS A 36 0.92 1.21 -16.25
C HIS A 36 1.02 0.75 -14.81
N VAL A 37 2.21 0.30 -14.39
CA VAL A 37 2.44 -0.17 -13.03
C VAL A 37 3.58 0.61 -12.40
N SER A 38 3.34 1.13 -11.21
CA SER A 38 4.37 1.74 -10.37
C SER A 38 4.38 1.11 -8.98
N MET A 39 5.48 1.28 -8.25
CA MET A 39 5.66 0.82 -6.89
C MET A 39 5.82 1.98 -5.91
N THR A 40 5.30 1.82 -4.71
CA THR A 40 5.53 2.68 -3.54
C THR A 40 5.65 1.80 -2.28
N ASP A 41 6.01 2.38 -1.15
CA ASP A 41 6.16 1.63 0.11
C ASP A 41 5.45 2.34 1.28
N ALA A 42 5.07 1.52 2.24
CA ALA A 42 4.64 1.94 3.56
C ALA A 42 5.88 2.09 4.49
N PRO A 43 5.72 2.61 5.71
CA PRO A 43 6.79 2.75 6.70
C PRO A 43 7.53 1.44 6.97
N SER A 44 8.84 1.52 7.21
CA SER A 44 9.66 0.43 7.74
C SER A 44 9.58 0.38 9.27
N CYS A 45 9.79 -0.83 9.82
CA CYS A 45 9.97 -1.03 11.24
C CYS A 45 11.35 -1.65 11.49
N GLY A 46 12.34 -0.83 11.88
CA GLY A 46 13.66 -1.29 12.32
C GLY A 46 14.71 -1.53 11.22
N PHE A 47 14.49 -0.99 10.02
CA PHE A 47 15.44 -1.04 8.91
C PHE A 47 15.73 0.37 8.39
N ASP A 48 16.99 0.62 8.05
CA ASP A 48 17.44 1.85 7.39
C ASP A 48 17.32 1.74 5.86
N HIS A 49 17.44 0.51 5.32
CA HIS A 49 17.19 0.23 3.90
C HIS A 49 16.55 -1.15 3.70
N VAL A 50 15.68 -1.25 2.70
CA VAL A 50 15.13 -2.53 2.23
C VAL A 50 15.18 -2.55 0.71
N TYR A 51 16.15 -3.29 0.18
CA TYR A 51 16.35 -3.39 -1.26
C TYR A 51 15.65 -4.61 -1.85
N VAL A 52 14.87 -4.39 -2.91
CA VAL A 52 14.29 -5.45 -3.75
C VAL A 52 14.62 -5.20 -5.21
N THR A 53 15.01 -6.24 -5.95
CA THR A 53 15.27 -6.12 -7.39
C THR A 53 14.11 -6.69 -8.20
N VAL A 54 13.36 -5.81 -8.84
CA VAL A 54 12.19 -6.17 -9.66
C VAL A 54 12.64 -6.59 -11.05
N ASN A 55 12.24 -7.78 -11.47
CA ASN A 55 12.55 -8.32 -12.80
C ASN A 55 11.40 -8.09 -13.80
N LYS A 56 10.16 -8.40 -13.38
CA LYS A 56 8.96 -8.19 -14.20
C LYS A 56 7.69 -8.17 -13.35
N VAL A 57 6.64 -7.59 -13.91
CA VAL A 57 5.26 -7.73 -13.41
C VAL A 57 4.49 -8.61 -14.39
N ARG A 58 3.74 -9.59 -13.90
CA ARG A 58 2.87 -10.44 -14.73
C ARG A 58 1.41 -10.19 -14.36
N VAL A 59 0.50 -10.22 -15.33
CA VAL A 59 -0.92 -9.95 -15.12
C VAL A 59 -1.78 -11.05 -15.74
N HIS A 60 -2.85 -11.43 -15.05
CA HIS A 60 -3.74 -12.49 -15.48
C HIS A 60 -5.23 -12.23 -15.17
N ALA A 61 -6.11 -12.69 -16.05
CA ALA A 61 -7.57 -12.53 -15.94
C ALA A 61 -8.20 -13.38 -14.81
N SER A 62 -7.65 -14.56 -14.55
CA SER A 62 -8.06 -15.46 -13.45
C SER A 62 -7.30 -15.20 -12.15
N ALA A 63 -8.04 -15.14 -11.03
CA ALA A 63 -7.51 -15.08 -9.66
C ALA A 63 -6.84 -16.38 -9.18
N SER A 64 -7.00 -17.50 -9.89
CA SER A 64 -6.45 -18.80 -9.51
C SER A 64 -5.33 -19.30 -10.42
N ALA A 65 -4.91 -18.50 -11.41
CA ALA A 65 -3.93 -18.93 -12.40
C ALA A 65 -2.58 -19.30 -11.77
N ALA A 66 -2.08 -20.47 -12.17
CA ALA A 66 -0.75 -20.98 -11.86
C ALA A 66 0.32 -20.27 -12.71
N ASP A 67 1.59 -20.48 -12.36
CA ASP A 67 2.71 -19.76 -12.99
C ASP A 67 2.92 -20.09 -14.47
N THR A 68 2.63 -21.33 -14.83
CA THR A 68 2.82 -21.90 -16.16
C THR A 68 1.56 -21.88 -17.02
N ASP A 69 0.45 -21.36 -16.49
CA ASP A 69 -0.81 -21.26 -17.24
C ASP A 69 -0.66 -20.33 -18.45
N ALA A 70 -1.44 -20.56 -19.49
CA ALA A 70 -1.52 -19.61 -20.61
C ALA A 70 -2.30 -18.34 -20.20
N GLY A 71 -2.09 -17.23 -20.92
CA GLY A 71 -2.85 -15.98 -20.72
C GLY A 71 -2.16 -14.94 -19.84
N TRP A 72 -0.94 -15.18 -19.39
CA TRP A 72 -0.11 -14.17 -18.75
C TRP A 72 0.32 -13.10 -19.74
N THR A 73 0.17 -11.83 -19.34
CA THR A 73 0.85 -10.71 -20.00
C THR A 73 1.94 -10.19 -19.07
N ASP A 74 3.16 -10.08 -19.60
CA ASP A 74 4.33 -9.64 -18.83
C ASP A 74 4.68 -8.18 -19.18
N ILE A 75 4.90 -7.38 -18.13
CA ILE A 75 5.61 -6.10 -18.18
C ILE A 75 7.05 -6.41 -17.79
N VAL A 76 7.91 -6.60 -18.80
CA VAL A 76 9.32 -6.94 -18.59
C VAL A 76 10.13 -5.65 -18.48
N LEU A 77 10.84 -5.48 -17.38
CA LEU A 77 11.78 -4.37 -17.25
C LEU A 77 13.01 -4.68 -18.11
N THR A 78 13.45 -3.72 -18.94
CA THR A 78 14.61 -3.91 -19.84
C THR A 78 15.88 -4.24 -19.06
N THR A 79 15.97 -3.78 -17.82
CA THR A 79 17.01 -4.18 -16.86
C THR A 79 16.33 -4.35 -15.50
N PRO A 80 16.60 -5.44 -14.76
CA PRO A 80 16.06 -5.58 -13.41
C PRO A 80 16.40 -4.36 -12.55
N GLN A 81 15.40 -3.81 -11.90
CA GLN A 81 15.52 -2.55 -11.17
C GLN A 81 15.64 -2.81 -9.68
N LYS A 82 16.81 -2.51 -9.09
CA LYS A 82 17.01 -2.54 -7.63
C LYS A 82 16.41 -1.28 -7.03
N VAL A 83 15.42 -1.46 -6.18
CA VAL A 83 14.62 -0.41 -5.54
C VAL A 83 14.85 -0.47 -4.04
N ASP A 84 15.18 0.66 -3.43
CA ASP A 84 15.08 0.82 -1.98
C ASP A 84 13.66 1.21 -1.62
N LEU A 85 12.91 0.30 -1.02
CA LEU A 85 11.52 0.52 -0.67
C LEU A 85 11.35 1.72 0.26
N LEU A 86 12.30 1.94 1.19
CA LEU A 86 12.17 2.99 2.19
C LEU A 86 12.36 4.40 1.61
N SER A 87 12.89 4.48 0.39
CA SER A 87 12.97 5.73 -0.37
C SER A 87 11.64 6.13 -1.04
N LEU A 88 10.64 5.24 -1.05
CA LEU A 88 9.37 5.43 -1.76
C LEU A 88 8.24 5.99 -0.89
N THR A 89 8.58 6.56 0.26
CA THR A 89 7.61 7.19 1.16
C THR A 89 7.11 8.53 0.62
N ASN A 90 6.08 9.10 1.24
CA ASN A 90 5.50 10.41 0.90
C ASN A 90 4.99 10.53 -0.55
N GLY A 91 4.38 9.46 -1.06
CA GLY A 91 3.78 9.43 -2.39
C GLY A 91 4.79 9.38 -3.53
N VAL A 92 6.07 9.08 -3.23
CA VAL A 92 7.07 8.79 -4.25
C VAL A 92 6.74 7.46 -4.92
N LEU A 93 6.68 7.47 -6.25
CA LEU A 93 6.40 6.31 -7.08
C LEU A 93 7.65 5.95 -7.90
N THR A 94 7.94 4.65 -7.98
CA THR A 94 8.94 4.10 -8.91
C THR A 94 8.23 3.41 -10.05
N ASP A 95 8.55 3.79 -11.29
CA ASP A 95 7.99 3.17 -12.48
C ASP A 95 8.48 1.72 -12.66
N LEU A 96 7.56 0.81 -12.96
CA LEU A 96 7.85 -0.58 -13.34
C LEU A 96 7.53 -0.87 -14.81
N GLY A 97 6.98 0.11 -15.54
CA GLY A 97 6.72 0.04 -16.97
C GLY A 97 5.25 -0.11 -17.34
N THR A 98 5.01 -0.34 -18.63
CA THR A 98 3.68 -0.43 -19.23
C THR A 98 3.55 -1.66 -20.11
N ALA A 99 2.31 -2.15 -20.27
CA ALA A 99 1.99 -3.12 -21.32
C ALA A 99 0.59 -2.87 -21.92
N PRO A 100 0.40 -3.12 -23.22
CA PRO A 100 -0.94 -3.21 -23.79
C PRO A 100 -1.66 -4.44 -23.24
N LEU A 101 -2.92 -4.26 -22.86
CA LEU A 101 -3.79 -5.33 -22.39
C LEU A 101 -5.06 -5.35 -23.24
N ALA A 102 -5.59 -6.53 -23.51
CA ALA A 102 -6.93 -6.63 -24.08
C ALA A 102 -7.95 -6.04 -23.09
N ALA A 103 -8.96 -5.33 -23.59
CA ALA A 103 -10.04 -4.85 -22.74
C ALA A 103 -10.72 -6.05 -22.06
N GLY A 104 -10.92 -5.94 -20.76
CA GLY A 104 -11.39 -7.05 -19.95
C GLY A 104 -11.14 -6.86 -18.47
N GLN A 105 -11.51 -7.88 -17.72
CA GLN A 105 -11.32 -7.95 -16.28
C GLN A 105 -10.06 -8.74 -15.94
N TYR A 106 -9.26 -8.16 -15.06
CA TYR A 106 -8.05 -8.76 -14.52
C TYR A 106 -8.20 -8.94 -13.01
N GLN A 107 -7.66 -10.02 -12.48
CA GLN A 107 -7.87 -10.39 -11.07
C GLN A 107 -6.58 -10.67 -10.32
N GLN A 108 -5.48 -10.90 -11.04
CA GLN A 108 -4.21 -11.32 -10.45
C GLN A 108 -3.05 -10.58 -11.09
N LEU A 109 -2.14 -10.10 -10.23
CA LEU A 109 -0.80 -9.66 -10.59
C LEU A 109 0.24 -10.54 -9.91
N ARG A 110 1.44 -10.56 -10.48
CA ARG A 110 2.63 -11.14 -9.85
C ARG A 110 3.82 -10.22 -9.98
N LEU A 111 4.45 -9.93 -8.84
CA LEU A 111 5.72 -9.22 -8.78
C LEU A 111 6.85 -10.25 -8.75
N VAL A 112 7.63 -10.34 -9.81
CA VAL A 112 8.76 -11.27 -9.91
C VAL A 112 10.04 -10.53 -9.53
N LEU A 113 10.77 -11.04 -8.54
CA LEU A 113 12.04 -10.46 -8.10
C LEU A 113 13.22 -11.31 -8.60
N SER A 114 14.36 -10.66 -8.85
CA SER A 114 15.62 -11.36 -9.11
C SER A 114 16.10 -12.09 -7.85
N ALA A 115 16.65 -13.28 -7.99
CA ALA A 115 17.24 -14.02 -6.87
C ALA A 115 18.63 -13.47 -6.48
N ASN A 116 18.99 -13.60 -5.20
CA ASN A 116 20.38 -13.47 -4.78
C ASN A 116 21.21 -14.61 -5.37
N GLN A 117 22.41 -14.31 -5.87
CA GLN A 117 23.31 -15.29 -6.50
C GLN A 117 24.73 -15.18 -5.94
N GLY A 118 25.15 -16.22 -5.20
CA GLY A 118 26.43 -16.19 -4.49
C GLY A 118 26.52 -14.98 -3.56
N ASN A 119 27.54 -14.14 -3.76
CA ASN A 119 27.75 -12.91 -3.00
C ASN A 119 27.02 -11.68 -3.57
N THR A 120 26.27 -11.84 -4.68
CA THR A 120 25.54 -10.73 -5.29
C THR A 120 24.16 -10.58 -4.65
N LEU A 121 23.94 -9.47 -3.95
CA LEU A 121 22.69 -9.15 -3.25
C LEU A 121 21.74 -8.36 -4.14
N ALA A 122 20.85 -9.09 -4.82
CA ALA A 122 19.69 -8.53 -5.51
C ALA A 122 18.61 -8.04 -4.52
N ASN A 123 18.40 -8.76 -3.41
CA ASN A 123 17.51 -8.36 -2.34
C ASN A 123 18.23 -8.43 -0.99
N SER A 124 18.12 -7.36 -0.22
CA SER A 124 18.86 -7.19 1.04
C SER A 124 18.16 -6.21 1.96
N VAL A 125 18.58 -6.23 3.23
CA VAL A 125 18.15 -5.26 4.24
C VAL A 125 19.37 -4.66 4.92
N VAL A 126 19.25 -3.42 5.38
CA VAL A 126 20.19 -2.78 6.32
C VAL A 126 19.42 -2.52 7.60
N VAL A 127 19.78 -3.22 8.67
CA VAL A 127 19.14 -3.10 9.98
C VAL A 127 19.52 -1.77 10.60
N THR A 128 18.58 -1.10 11.28
CA THR A 128 18.84 0.19 11.92
C THR A 128 20.05 0.15 12.84
N GLY A 129 20.96 1.11 12.66
CA GLY A 129 22.21 1.20 13.41
C GLY A 129 23.35 0.33 12.85
N SER A 130 23.13 -0.34 11.72
CA SER A 130 24.14 -1.05 10.94
C SER A 130 24.38 -0.35 9.60
N SER A 131 25.56 -0.52 9.03
CA SER A 131 25.88 -0.11 7.65
C SER A 131 26.04 -1.28 6.69
N THR A 132 25.82 -2.52 7.17
CA THR A 132 26.06 -3.74 6.39
C THR A 132 24.77 -4.25 5.78
N GLU A 133 24.77 -4.46 4.46
CA GLU A 133 23.69 -5.18 3.78
C GLU A 133 23.68 -6.66 4.20
N GLN A 134 22.52 -7.14 4.63
CA GLN A 134 22.27 -8.54 4.93
C GLN A 134 21.36 -9.13 3.85
N ALA A 135 21.66 -10.35 3.41
CA ALA A 135 20.88 -11.02 2.38
C ALA A 135 19.43 -11.25 2.84
N LEU A 136 18.48 -10.87 1.98
CA LEU A 136 17.06 -11.13 2.19
C LEU A 136 16.64 -12.37 1.41
N ALA A 137 16.19 -13.41 2.11
CA ALA A 137 15.73 -14.64 1.47
C ALA A 137 14.38 -14.43 0.77
N THR A 138 14.31 -14.77 -0.52
CA THR A 138 13.11 -14.57 -1.37
C THR A 138 12.63 -15.89 -2.00
N PRO A 139 12.29 -16.92 -1.20
CA PRO A 139 12.08 -18.29 -1.68
C PRO A 139 10.98 -18.43 -2.75
N SER A 140 9.91 -17.64 -2.67
CA SER A 140 8.80 -17.65 -3.64
C SER A 140 8.93 -16.61 -4.77
N ALA A 141 9.68 -15.52 -4.55
CA ALA A 141 9.80 -14.41 -5.50
C ALA A 141 10.47 -14.78 -6.82
N ALA A 142 11.46 -15.68 -6.73
CA ALA A 142 12.36 -16.03 -7.82
C ALA A 142 11.79 -17.10 -8.76
N GLN A 143 10.83 -17.90 -8.29
CA GLN A 143 10.25 -19.01 -9.06
C GLN A 143 8.95 -18.60 -9.75
N SER A 144 7.95 -18.17 -8.99
CA SER A 144 6.60 -17.92 -9.51
C SER A 144 6.18 -16.45 -9.42
N GLY A 145 6.93 -15.63 -8.69
CA GLY A 145 6.57 -14.25 -8.36
C GLY A 145 5.53 -14.15 -7.24
N TYR A 146 5.51 -13.01 -6.57
CA TYR A 146 4.59 -12.76 -5.47
C TYR A 146 3.20 -12.42 -5.97
N LYS A 147 2.25 -13.29 -5.64
CA LYS A 147 0.84 -13.20 -6.05
C LYS A 147 0.12 -12.09 -5.31
N ILE A 148 -0.54 -11.22 -6.07
CA ILE A 148 -1.37 -10.11 -5.61
C ILE A 148 -2.76 -10.29 -6.24
N ILE A 149 -3.79 -10.40 -5.40
CA ILE A 149 -5.19 -10.53 -5.86
C ILE A 149 -5.87 -9.18 -5.72
N GLN A 150 -6.02 -8.50 -6.85
CA GLN A 150 -6.73 -7.23 -6.92
C GLN A 150 -7.49 -7.18 -8.26
N PRO A 151 -8.83 -7.20 -8.22
CA PRO A 151 -9.62 -6.99 -9.41
C PRO A 151 -9.47 -5.57 -9.97
N PHE A 152 -9.30 -5.45 -11.28
CA PHE A 152 -9.36 -4.19 -12.02
C PHE A 152 -9.84 -4.42 -13.46
N THR A 153 -10.42 -3.37 -14.05
CA THR A 153 -10.94 -3.41 -15.43
C THR A 153 -10.08 -2.58 -16.35
N VAL A 154 -9.70 -3.15 -17.48
CA VAL A 154 -9.09 -2.41 -18.60
C VAL A 154 -10.16 -2.17 -19.65
N GLN A 155 -10.45 -0.90 -19.95
CA GLN A 155 -11.36 -0.52 -21.03
C GLN A 155 -10.57 -0.24 -22.32
N ALA A 156 -11.21 -0.42 -23.48
CA ALA A 156 -10.58 -0.12 -24.76
C ALA A 156 -10.19 1.37 -24.84
N ASN A 157 -8.99 1.65 -25.36
CA ASN A 157 -8.41 2.99 -25.50
C ASN A 157 -8.29 3.77 -24.19
N THR A 158 -8.12 3.07 -23.06
CA THR A 158 -7.90 3.70 -21.74
C THR A 158 -6.56 3.29 -21.14
N LEU A 159 -6.02 4.15 -20.29
CA LEU A 159 -4.88 3.88 -19.43
C LEU A 159 -5.38 3.52 -18.03
N VAL A 160 -4.92 2.40 -17.50
CA VAL A 160 -5.09 2.02 -16.10
C VAL A 160 -3.74 2.17 -15.42
N ASP A 161 -3.63 3.12 -14.50
CA ASP A 161 -2.46 3.28 -13.66
C ASP A 161 -2.68 2.53 -12.34
N LEU A 162 -1.80 1.57 -12.04
CA LEU A 162 -1.87 0.72 -10.87
C LEU A 162 -0.63 0.90 -10.00
N VAL A 163 -0.84 1.30 -8.75
CA VAL A 163 0.25 1.44 -7.76
C VAL A 163 0.30 0.20 -6.89
N LEU A 164 1.43 -0.50 -6.90
CA LEU A 164 1.76 -1.57 -5.96
C LEU A 164 2.33 -0.94 -4.69
N ASP A 165 1.61 -1.10 -3.58
CA ASP A 165 2.01 -0.62 -2.26
C ASP A 165 2.65 -1.77 -1.49
N PHE A 166 3.98 -1.75 -1.40
CA PHE A 166 4.72 -2.68 -0.58
C PHE A 166 4.61 -2.23 0.88
N ASN A 167 4.48 -3.14 1.84
CA ASN A 167 4.60 -2.80 3.25
C ASN A 167 5.84 -3.46 3.83
N ALA A 168 6.99 -2.78 3.76
CA ALA A 168 8.26 -3.33 4.23
C ALA A 168 8.19 -3.82 5.69
N CYS A 169 7.58 -3.04 6.60
CA CYS A 169 7.45 -3.40 8.02
C CYS A 169 6.77 -4.78 8.23
N LYS A 170 5.67 -5.05 7.52
CA LYS A 170 4.97 -6.33 7.61
C LYS A 170 5.58 -7.43 6.75
N SER A 171 6.44 -7.07 5.79
CA SER A 171 6.97 -7.99 4.80
C SER A 171 8.28 -8.66 5.18
N ILE A 172 9.08 -8.01 6.04
CA ILE A 172 10.36 -8.56 6.50
C ILE A 172 10.16 -9.35 7.79
N VAL A 173 10.70 -10.58 7.81
CA VAL A 173 10.64 -11.45 8.99
C VAL A 173 12.05 -11.91 9.34
N GLN A 174 12.41 -11.83 10.62
CA GLN A 174 13.68 -12.32 11.12
C GLN A 174 13.64 -13.85 11.34
N GLN A 175 14.69 -14.53 10.88
CA GLN A 175 14.97 -15.94 11.14
C GLN A 175 15.73 -16.08 12.48
N GLY A 176 15.68 -17.23 13.15
CA GLY A 176 16.38 -17.43 14.42
C GLY A 176 17.89 -17.53 14.31
N ASN A 177 18.43 -17.78 13.11
CA ASN A 177 19.86 -17.65 12.83
C ASN A 177 20.32 -16.19 12.64
N GLY A 178 19.42 -15.21 12.79
CA GLY A 178 19.69 -13.79 12.61
C GLY A 178 19.52 -13.27 11.17
N GLY A 179 19.26 -14.15 10.20
CA GLY A 179 18.95 -13.77 8.82
C GLY A 179 17.53 -13.22 8.64
N TYR A 180 17.19 -12.81 7.41
CA TYR A 180 15.88 -12.22 7.09
C TYR A 180 15.21 -12.92 5.91
N SER A 181 13.89 -13.03 5.95
CA SER A 181 13.06 -13.61 4.90
C SER A 181 11.97 -12.63 4.46
N LEU A 182 11.66 -12.65 3.17
CA LEU A 182 10.61 -11.82 2.57
C LEU A 182 9.29 -12.58 2.46
N LYS A 183 8.30 -12.15 3.25
CA LYS A 183 6.89 -12.56 3.20
C LYS A 183 6.04 -11.34 2.82
N PRO A 184 5.99 -10.97 1.54
CA PRO A 184 5.51 -9.66 1.16
C PRO A 184 4.02 -9.47 1.40
N VAL A 185 3.70 -8.32 1.95
CA VAL A 185 2.37 -7.78 2.07
C VAL A 185 2.29 -6.62 1.08
N ILE A 186 1.63 -6.87 -0.05
CA ILE A 186 1.50 -5.90 -1.15
C ILE A 186 0.03 -5.71 -1.47
N THR A 187 -0.39 -4.46 -1.59
CA THR A 187 -1.72 -4.11 -2.13
C THR A 187 -1.57 -3.43 -3.48
N ALA A 188 -2.62 -3.43 -4.29
CA ALA A 188 -2.61 -2.77 -5.60
C ALA A 188 -3.79 -1.78 -5.66
N THR A 189 -3.51 -0.53 -6.04
CA THR A 189 -4.50 0.56 -6.02
C THR A 189 -4.54 1.29 -7.36
N PRO A 190 -5.71 1.34 -8.05
CA PRO A 190 -5.88 2.15 -9.25
C PRO A 190 -5.86 3.66 -8.94
N THR A 191 -5.08 4.46 -9.69
CA THR A 191 -4.92 5.90 -9.37
C THR A 191 -6.07 6.77 -9.86
N VAL A 192 -6.76 6.39 -10.94
CA VAL A 192 -7.82 7.19 -11.58
C VAL A 192 -9.02 7.48 -10.68
N VAL A 193 -9.20 6.69 -9.62
CA VAL A 193 -10.23 6.86 -8.58
C VAL A 193 -9.64 7.25 -7.23
N SER A 194 -8.38 7.70 -7.21
CA SER A 194 -7.63 7.96 -5.98
C SER A 194 -7.25 9.43 -5.85
N GLY A 195 -7.15 9.89 -4.60
CA GLY A 195 -6.60 11.19 -4.21
C GLY A 195 -5.46 11.02 -3.20
N SER A 196 -5.21 12.07 -2.43
CA SER A 196 -4.21 12.04 -1.36
C SER A 196 -4.68 12.77 -0.10
N ILE A 197 -4.08 12.42 1.03
CA ILE A 197 -4.14 13.21 2.27
C ILE A 197 -2.74 13.77 2.53
N THR A 198 -2.66 15.07 2.85
CA THR A 198 -1.40 15.77 3.10
C THR A 198 -1.44 16.51 4.42
N GLY A 199 -0.30 16.59 5.09
CA GLY A 199 -0.18 17.36 6.31
C GLY A 199 1.26 17.51 6.77
N TYR A 200 1.39 18.11 7.94
CA TYR A 200 2.62 18.37 8.65
C TYR A 200 2.47 18.00 10.14
N VAL A 201 3.47 17.33 10.68
CA VAL A 201 3.83 17.34 12.10
C VAL A 201 4.98 18.35 12.31
N PRO A 202 5.31 18.79 13.54
CA PRO A 202 6.50 19.58 13.78
C PRO A 202 7.77 18.84 13.33
N ALA A 203 8.82 19.56 12.94
CA ALA A 203 10.10 18.94 12.57
C ALA A 203 10.74 18.13 13.72
N SER A 204 10.41 18.44 14.98
CA SER A 204 10.79 17.63 16.15
C SER A 204 10.09 16.27 16.22
N GLN A 205 9.11 16.03 15.34
CA GLN A 205 8.35 14.78 15.16
C GLN A 205 8.63 14.18 13.76
N ALA A 206 9.67 14.65 13.06
CA ALA A 206 10.13 14.03 11.82
C ALA A 206 10.46 12.55 12.06
N GLY A 207 10.14 11.69 11.08
CA GLY A 207 10.20 10.24 11.25
C GLY A 207 8.95 9.62 11.89
N ALA A 208 7.99 10.43 12.34
CA ALA A 208 6.68 9.91 12.76
C ALA A 208 6.03 9.12 11.63
N THR A 209 5.52 7.96 11.97
CA THR A 209 4.74 7.15 11.04
C THR A 209 3.31 7.67 10.98
N VAL A 210 2.76 7.79 9.77
CA VAL A 210 1.40 8.26 9.54
C VAL A 210 0.63 7.21 8.73
N TYR A 211 -0.53 6.81 9.22
CA TYR A 211 -1.42 5.85 8.58
C TYR A 211 -2.73 6.49 8.14
N ALA A 212 -3.25 6.05 7.00
CA ALA A 212 -4.67 6.13 6.67
C ALA A 212 -5.31 4.80 7.05
N GLU A 213 -6.23 4.84 8.01
CA GLU A 213 -6.92 3.67 8.53
C GLU A 213 -8.41 3.68 8.23
N GLN A 214 -8.96 2.48 8.11
CA GLN A 214 -10.40 2.24 8.07
C GLN A 214 -10.72 0.98 8.85
N ASN A 215 -11.69 1.05 9.76
CA ASN A 215 -12.14 -0.11 10.56
C ASN A 215 -10.99 -0.83 11.32
N GLY A 216 -10.01 -0.07 11.82
CA GLY A 216 -8.84 -0.61 12.53
C GLY A 216 -7.87 -1.39 11.64
N GLN A 217 -7.86 -1.10 10.34
CA GLN A 217 -6.92 -1.63 9.37
C GLN A 217 -6.19 -0.48 8.68
N VAL A 218 -4.86 -0.59 8.60
CA VAL A 218 -4.03 0.30 7.81
C VAL A 218 -4.30 0.05 6.32
N ILE A 219 -4.84 1.07 5.65
CA ILE A 219 -5.04 1.07 4.19
C ILE A 219 -3.81 1.61 3.48
N ARG A 220 -3.13 2.59 4.09
CA ARG A 220 -1.87 3.15 3.61
C ARG A 220 -1.05 3.70 4.77
N GLY A 221 0.27 3.67 4.63
CA GLY A 221 1.17 4.37 5.54
C GLY A 221 2.17 5.25 4.81
N THR A 222 2.80 6.17 5.53
CA THR A 222 3.98 6.93 5.12
C THR A 222 4.78 7.37 6.35
N VAL A 223 5.99 7.90 6.15
CA VAL A 223 6.83 8.49 7.20
C VAL A 223 6.93 10.00 6.99
N ALA A 224 6.74 10.79 8.03
CA ALA A 224 6.94 12.24 7.94
C ALA A 224 8.41 12.57 7.64
N ASP A 225 8.67 13.40 6.63
CA ASP A 225 10.02 13.76 6.22
C ASP A 225 10.73 14.68 7.24
N ALA A 226 11.97 15.08 6.95
CA ALA A 226 12.75 15.96 7.82
C ALA A 226 12.10 17.34 8.08
N SER A 227 11.18 17.78 7.23
CA SER A 227 10.38 19.01 7.43
C SER A 227 9.10 18.75 8.22
N GLY A 228 8.81 17.49 8.54
CA GLY A 228 7.57 17.03 9.16
C GLY A 228 6.42 16.83 8.17
N LYS A 229 6.65 17.00 6.87
CA LYS A 229 5.61 16.81 5.85
C LYS A 229 5.31 15.32 5.70
N PHE A 230 4.03 14.99 5.55
CA PHE A 230 3.60 13.66 5.16
C PHE A 230 2.59 13.71 4.01
N VAL A 231 2.63 12.68 3.16
CA VAL A 231 1.68 12.47 2.06
C VAL A 231 1.23 11.01 2.04
N LEU A 232 -0.07 10.79 2.25
CA LEU A 232 -0.72 9.49 2.09
C LEU A 232 -1.34 9.43 0.69
N SER A 233 -0.71 8.70 -0.22
CA SER A 233 -1.17 8.55 -1.60
C SER A 233 -0.65 7.25 -2.23
N PRO A 234 -1.41 6.62 -3.15
CA PRO A 234 -2.80 6.90 -3.51
C PRO A 234 -3.81 6.35 -2.48
N LEU A 235 -4.90 7.09 -2.26
CA LEU A 235 -6.04 6.64 -1.47
C LEU A 235 -7.30 6.67 -2.34
N VAL A 236 -8.05 5.56 -2.39
CA VAL A 236 -9.32 5.50 -3.13
C VAL A 236 -10.29 6.57 -2.59
N GLN A 237 -10.99 7.27 -3.48
CA GLN A 237 -11.92 8.32 -3.09
C GLN A 237 -13.00 7.83 -2.11
N SER A 238 -13.41 8.72 -1.21
CA SER A 238 -14.32 8.37 -0.11
C SER A 238 -15.75 8.10 -0.54
N SER A 239 -16.18 8.56 -1.71
CA SER A 239 -17.47 8.18 -2.29
C SER A 239 -17.54 6.69 -2.65
N THR A 240 -16.39 6.04 -2.88
CA THR A 240 -16.30 4.61 -3.20
C THR A 240 -15.98 3.78 -1.96
N ASN A 241 -15.06 4.25 -1.12
CA ASN A 241 -14.47 3.42 -0.06
C ASN A 241 -14.68 3.99 1.36
N GLY A 242 -15.45 5.06 1.52
CA GLY A 242 -15.63 5.75 2.80
C GLY A 242 -14.48 6.70 3.16
N ALA A 243 -14.69 7.51 4.20
CA ALA A 243 -13.64 8.39 4.73
C ALA A 243 -12.54 7.58 5.44
N TYR A 244 -11.38 8.20 5.60
CA TYR A 244 -10.23 7.63 6.29
C TYR A 244 -10.06 8.28 7.66
N ASP A 245 -9.56 7.54 8.63
CA ASP A 245 -9.00 8.12 9.85
C ASP A 245 -7.48 8.22 9.66
N VAL A 246 -6.90 9.39 9.96
CA VAL A 246 -5.44 9.58 9.91
C VAL A 246 -4.88 9.35 11.30
N VAL A 247 -3.94 8.40 11.43
CA VAL A 247 -3.30 8.02 12.69
C VAL A 247 -1.82 8.37 12.61
N ILE A 248 -1.32 9.15 13.57
CA ILE A 248 0.06 9.62 13.64
C ILE A 248 0.71 8.98 14.86
N VAL A 249 1.81 8.28 14.64
CA VAL A 249 2.52 7.49 15.64
C VAL A 249 4.00 7.86 15.61
N ASP A 250 4.47 8.43 16.71
CA ASP A 250 5.91 8.48 17.04
C ASP A 250 6.14 7.66 18.31
N ASN A 251 6.52 6.40 18.10
CA ASN A 251 6.80 5.43 19.15
C ASN A 251 8.31 5.13 19.25
N THR A 252 9.14 6.14 19.02
CA THR A 252 10.60 6.02 19.19
C THR A 252 10.91 5.66 20.65
N LEU A 253 11.85 4.72 20.86
CA LEU A 253 12.34 4.36 22.19
C LEU A 253 13.56 5.22 22.58
N PRO A 254 13.67 5.69 23.85
CA PRO A 254 12.75 5.49 24.97
C PRO A 254 11.61 6.53 25.05
N SER A 255 11.62 7.53 24.17
CA SER A 255 10.65 8.63 24.16
C SER A 255 10.25 8.99 22.75
N GLY A 256 8.95 9.14 22.54
CA GLY A 256 8.35 9.68 21.32
C GLY A 256 7.22 10.65 21.69
N HIS A 257 6.07 10.52 21.04
CA HIS A 257 4.90 11.36 21.29
C HIS A 257 3.64 10.52 21.47
N ALA A 258 2.60 11.13 22.04
CA ALA A 258 1.27 10.51 22.10
C ALA A 258 0.72 10.25 20.69
N THR A 259 -0.11 9.22 20.53
CA THR A 259 -0.82 8.97 19.26
C THR A 259 -1.73 10.14 18.90
N GLY A 260 -1.69 10.60 17.65
CA GLY A 260 -2.65 11.56 17.09
C GLY A 260 -3.65 10.88 16.17
N ILE A 261 -4.94 11.21 16.27
CA ILE A 261 -6.00 10.63 15.44
C ILE A 261 -6.89 11.76 14.89
N ILE A 262 -7.03 11.82 13.57
CA ILE A 262 -7.96 12.73 12.88
C ILE A 262 -9.00 11.88 12.17
N ARG A 263 -10.25 11.97 12.63
CA ARG A 263 -11.34 11.15 12.11
C ARG A 263 -11.96 11.71 10.85
N THR A 264 -12.52 10.81 10.04
CA THR A 264 -13.40 11.13 8.90
C THR A 264 -12.79 12.10 7.89
N VAL A 265 -11.51 11.92 7.56
CA VAL A 265 -10.81 12.68 6.52
C VAL A 265 -11.32 12.23 5.14
N PRO A 266 -11.95 13.11 4.36
CA PRO A 266 -12.45 12.76 3.03
C PRO A 266 -11.30 12.70 2.03
N VAL A 267 -11.44 11.86 1.01
CA VAL A 267 -10.55 11.82 -0.16
C VAL A 267 -11.39 12.01 -1.41
N THR A 268 -10.98 12.94 -2.26
CA THR A 268 -11.59 13.19 -3.58
C THR A 268 -10.60 12.79 -4.66
N ALA A 269 -11.05 12.10 -5.71
CA ALA A 269 -10.18 11.68 -6.80
C ALA A 269 -9.40 12.87 -7.39
N SER A 270 -8.13 12.63 -7.71
CA SER A 270 -7.21 13.62 -8.29
C SER A 270 -7.01 14.90 -7.47
N SER A 271 -7.35 14.88 -6.18
CA SER A 271 -7.23 16.03 -5.27
C SER A 271 -6.51 15.66 -3.98
N ALA A 272 -5.89 16.65 -3.35
CA ALA A 272 -5.25 16.51 -2.04
C ALA A 272 -6.14 17.10 -0.95
N THR A 273 -6.45 16.31 0.08
CA THR A 273 -7.09 16.78 1.31
C THR A 273 -6.01 17.18 2.30
N THR A 274 -6.01 18.44 2.74
CA THR A 274 -5.02 18.95 3.71
C THR A 274 -5.57 18.83 5.14
N VAL A 275 -4.82 18.17 6.03
CA VAL A 275 -5.16 18.04 7.47
C VAL A 275 -4.34 18.98 8.36
N SER A 276 -3.22 19.52 7.86
CA SER A 276 -2.43 20.55 8.52
C SER A 276 -1.46 21.23 7.55
N THR A 277 -0.85 22.34 7.96
CA THR A 277 0.15 23.09 7.18
C THR A 277 1.40 23.31 8.00
N THR A 278 2.48 23.80 7.39
CA THR A 278 3.71 24.21 8.10
C THR A 278 3.46 25.29 9.15
N GLY A 279 2.47 26.17 8.96
CA GLY A 279 2.11 27.21 9.92
C GLY A 279 1.23 26.73 11.08
N THR A 280 0.56 25.59 10.90
CA THR A 280 -0.30 24.96 11.92
C THR A 280 -0.10 23.44 11.91
N PRO A 281 1.10 22.94 12.28
CA PRO A 281 1.39 21.51 12.26
C PRO A 281 0.63 20.79 13.36
N ILE A 282 0.46 19.47 13.21
CA ILE A 282 -0.18 18.61 14.21
C ILE A 282 0.82 18.33 15.34
N THR A 283 0.76 19.12 16.39
CA THR A 283 1.65 18.98 17.55
C THR A 283 1.08 18.00 18.56
N LEU A 284 1.75 16.87 18.72
CA LEU A 284 1.45 15.86 19.75
C LEU A 284 2.33 16.10 20.99
N PRO A 285 1.82 15.86 22.22
CA PRO A 285 2.63 15.96 23.44
C PRO A 285 3.61 14.79 23.54
N ALA A 286 4.75 15.03 24.19
CA ALA A 286 5.76 14.00 24.44
C ALA A 286 5.17 12.83 25.24
N SER A 287 5.66 11.62 24.94
CA SER A 287 5.26 10.40 25.63
C SER A 287 6.50 9.55 25.90
N THR A 288 6.57 8.96 27.10
CA THR A 288 7.41 7.78 27.30
C THR A 288 6.92 6.69 26.35
N THR A 289 7.86 6.00 25.71
CA THR A 289 7.56 4.82 24.90
C THR A 289 8.05 3.60 25.66
N ASN A 290 7.15 2.64 25.84
CA ASN A 290 7.41 1.38 26.52
C ASN A 290 7.18 0.23 25.54
N THR A 291 7.57 -0.99 25.91
CA THR A 291 7.43 -2.16 25.02
C THR A 291 6.39 -3.15 25.52
N ALA A 292 5.72 -3.81 24.59
CA ALA A 292 4.94 -5.02 24.83
C ALA A 292 5.61 -6.18 24.10
N SER A 293 6.08 -7.20 24.83
CA SER A 293 6.85 -8.30 24.26
C SER A 293 6.44 -9.66 24.80
N GLY A 294 6.73 -10.70 24.02
CA GLY A 294 6.42 -12.08 24.34
C GLY A 294 6.75 -13.01 23.19
N THR A 295 6.08 -14.16 23.14
CA THR A 295 6.23 -15.14 22.06
C THR A 295 4.90 -15.53 21.45
N ALA A 296 4.89 -15.83 20.16
CA ALA A 296 3.84 -16.59 19.50
C ALA A 296 4.37 -17.98 19.12
N THR A 297 3.52 -19.01 18.99
CA THR A 297 3.95 -20.32 18.45
C THR A 297 4.73 -20.13 17.13
N ALA A 298 6.02 -20.48 17.10
CA ALA A 298 6.91 -20.16 15.96
C ALA A 298 6.40 -20.76 14.62
N SER A 299 5.91 -22.01 14.66
CA SER A 299 5.33 -22.67 13.48
C SER A 299 4.08 -21.99 12.93
N ALA A 300 3.41 -21.15 13.73
CA ALA A 300 2.27 -20.36 13.29
C ALA A 300 2.68 -19.13 12.45
N GLN A 301 3.96 -18.75 12.45
CA GLN A 301 4.52 -17.62 11.68
C GLN A 301 3.65 -16.37 11.80
N ALA A 302 3.33 -16.02 13.05
CA ALA A 302 2.32 -15.04 13.36
C ALA A 302 2.80 -13.61 13.09
N THR A 303 1.89 -12.78 12.57
CA THR A 303 2.04 -11.32 12.53
C THR A 303 1.30 -10.73 13.72
N LEU A 304 1.89 -9.73 14.37
CA LEU A 304 1.35 -9.07 15.54
C LEU A 304 1.10 -7.60 15.27
N ARG A 305 0.03 -7.08 15.85
CA ARG A 305 -0.26 -5.64 15.83
C ARG A 305 -0.80 -5.19 17.17
N ALA A 306 -0.46 -3.96 17.55
CA ALA A 306 -1.03 -3.30 18.72
C ALA A 306 -2.18 -2.39 18.29
N LEU A 307 -3.36 -2.65 18.84
CA LEU A 307 -4.56 -1.86 18.61
C LEU A 307 -4.83 -0.97 19.83
N GLN A 308 -5.02 0.32 19.63
CA GLN A 308 -5.48 1.25 20.67
C GLN A 308 -6.96 1.57 20.43
N THR A 309 -7.83 1.17 21.36
CA THR A 309 -9.25 1.49 21.27
C THR A 309 -9.52 2.86 21.88
N VAL A 310 -10.09 3.75 21.07
CA VAL A 310 -10.44 5.12 21.44
C VAL A 310 -11.89 5.38 21.07
N ASN A 311 -12.73 5.66 22.06
CA ASN A 311 -14.18 5.85 21.88
C ASN A 311 -14.83 4.73 21.04
N SER A 312 -14.55 3.47 21.41
CA SER A 312 -15.05 2.24 20.75
C SER A 312 -14.56 1.97 19.33
N VAL A 313 -13.61 2.76 18.81
CA VAL A 313 -12.94 2.52 17.52
C VAL A 313 -11.50 2.08 17.80
N SER A 314 -11.06 0.98 17.20
CA SER A 314 -9.69 0.49 17.31
C SER A 314 -8.80 1.04 16.20
N TYR A 315 -7.60 1.46 16.55
CA TYR A 315 -6.59 1.98 15.63
C TYR A 315 -5.30 1.16 15.73
N GLU A 316 -4.68 0.83 14.60
CA GLU A 316 -3.41 0.11 14.56
C GLU A 316 -2.23 1.05 14.79
N ILE A 317 -1.58 0.92 15.93
CA ILE A 317 -0.49 1.82 16.31
C ILE A 317 0.85 1.35 15.77
N THR A 318 1.10 0.04 15.81
CA THR A 318 2.31 -0.56 15.25
C THR A 318 2.09 -2.04 15.02
N SER A 319 2.94 -2.64 14.19
CA SER A 319 2.92 -4.07 13.90
C SER A 319 4.34 -4.61 13.79
N THR A 320 4.48 -5.93 13.96
CA THR A 320 5.73 -6.66 13.78
C THR A 320 5.43 -8.11 13.41
N ASN A 321 6.44 -8.82 12.92
CA ASN A 321 6.34 -10.27 12.75
C ASN A 321 7.04 -10.99 13.92
N ALA A 322 6.47 -12.10 14.37
CA ALA A 322 7.18 -12.99 15.27
C ALA A 322 8.41 -13.58 14.57
N ASN A 323 9.51 -13.74 15.30
CA ASN A 323 10.70 -14.44 14.82
C ASN A 323 10.32 -15.87 14.38
N LEU A 324 10.82 -16.31 13.22
CA LEU A 324 10.38 -17.59 12.61
C LEU A 324 10.77 -18.83 13.41
N ASP A 325 11.80 -18.76 14.24
CA ASP A 325 12.29 -19.91 15.00
C ASP A 325 11.91 -19.82 16.48
N THR A 326 12.04 -18.63 17.08
CA THR A 326 11.78 -18.44 18.52
C THR A 326 10.36 -17.98 18.83
N GLY A 327 9.65 -17.45 17.84
CA GLY A 327 8.34 -16.83 18.03
C GLY A 327 8.39 -15.48 18.75
N ALA A 328 9.58 -14.98 19.12
CA ALA A 328 9.74 -13.76 19.89
C ALA A 328 9.29 -12.53 19.09
N TYR A 329 8.70 -11.56 19.78
CA TYR A 329 8.32 -10.27 19.21
C TYR A 329 8.41 -9.15 20.26
N SER A 330 8.46 -7.90 19.80
CA SER A 330 8.36 -6.71 20.64
C SER A 330 7.68 -5.58 19.86
N LEU A 331 6.79 -4.85 20.52
CA LEU A 331 6.06 -3.69 19.98
C LEU A 331 6.35 -2.47 20.85
N ALA A 332 6.77 -1.35 20.25
CA ALA A 332 6.98 -0.08 20.95
C ALA A 332 5.69 0.74 20.98
N LEU A 333 5.27 1.19 22.16
CA LEU A 333 3.94 1.74 22.43
C LEU A 333 4.03 3.01 23.30
N PRO A 334 3.43 4.13 22.88
CA PRO A 334 3.32 5.33 23.71
C PRO A 334 2.51 5.10 25.01
N ALA A 335 2.99 5.62 26.14
CA ALA A 335 2.27 5.56 27.41
C ALA A 335 1.19 6.66 27.56
N ALA A 336 1.33 7.78 26.86
CA ALA A 336 0.43 8.93 26.98
C ALA A 336 -0.96 8.67 26.40
N ALA A 337 -1.92 9.51 26.80
CA ALA A 337 -3.28 9.48 26.25
C ALA A 337 -3.27 9.85 24.75
N PRO A 338 -3.96 9.11 23.88
CA PRO A 338 -4.11 9.50 22.48
C PRO A 338 -4.91 10.80 22.37
N LEU A 339 -4.62 11.60 21.35
CA LEU A 339 -5.37 12.81 21.03
C LEU A 339 -6.25 12.57 19.80
N VAL A 340 -7.52 12.93 19.90
CA VAL A 340 -8.51 12.71 18.83
C VAL A 340 -9.16 14.03 18.43
N GLY A 341 -9.28 14.24 17.13
CA GLY A 341 -10.14 15.26 16.54
C GLY A 341 -10.91 14.71 15.35
N THR A 342 -11.77 15.55 14.78
CA THR A 342 -12.53 15.27 13.57
C THR A 342 -12.07 16.22 12.48
N TYR A 343 -11.95 15.73 11.25
CA TYR A 343 -11.57 16.53 10.11
C TYR A 343 -12.44 17.80 9.98
N SER A 344 -11.78 18.91 9.70
CA SER A 344 -12.38 20.20 9.37
C SER A 344 -11.50 20.91 8.37
N THR A 345 -12.11 21.75 7.52
CA THR A 345 -11.35 22.65 6.62
C THR A 345 -10.71 23.82 7.38
N MET A 346 -11.14 24.10 8.61
CA MET A 346 -10.52 25.09 9.49
C MET A 346 -9.32 24.49 10.22
N LEU A 347 -8.16 25.13 10.10
CA LEU A 347 -6.91 24.74 10.75
C LEU A 347 -6.56 25.70 11.90
N PRO A 348 -5.90 25.21 12.98
CA PRO A 348 -5.57 23.80 13.23
C PRO A 348 -6.81 22.96 13.56
N ILE A 349 -6.77 21.67 13.21
CA ILE A 349 -7.78 20.71 13.66
C ILE A 349 -7.63 20.55 15.17
N ALA A 350 -8.71 20.81 15.91
CA ALA A 350 -8.71 20.69 17.36
C ALA A 350 -8.63 19.21 17.78
N LEU A 351 -7.59 18.86 18.55
CA LEU A 351 -7.41 17.53 19.12
C LEU A 351 -7.63 17.55 20.63
N SER A 352 -8.35 16.57 21.15
CA SER A 352 -8.61 16.40 22.59
C SER A 352 -8.04 15.08 23.07
N ALA A 353 -7.34 15.09 24.21
CA ALA A 353 -6.82 13.88 24.83
C ALA A 353 -7.97 12.95 25.28
N VAL A 354 -7.74 11.64 25.21
CA VAL A 354 -8.64 10.61 25.73
C VAL A 354 -7.93 9.83 26.85
N PRO A 355 -7.93 10.33 28.10
CA PRO A 355 -7.16 9.75 29.21
C PRO A 355 -7.53 8.29 29.50
N ALA A 356 -8.79 7.92 29.27
CA ALA A 356 -9.28 6.56 29.46
C ALA A 356 -8.61 5.52 28.54
N SER A 357 -7.90 5.94 27.50
CA SER A 357 -7.15 5.07 26.57
C SER A 357 -5.63 5.16 26.75
N ALA A 358 -5.15 5.94 27.73
CA ALA A 358 -3.71 6.13 27.96
C ALA A 358 -3.03 4.80 28.28
N GLY A 359 -1.97 4.48 27.53
CA GLY A 359 -1.16 3.27 27.68
C GLY A 359 -1.88 1.94 27.48
N GLN A 360 -3.17 1.94 27.11
CA GLN A 360 -4.00 0.74 26.99
C GLN A 360 -4.09 0.25 25.55
N TYR A 361 -3.72 -1.00 25.32
CA TYR A 361 -3.64 -1.64 24.01
C TYR A 361 -4.23 -3.05 24.03
N SER A 362 -4.63 -3.53 22.86
CA SER A 362 -4.89 -4.94 22.59
C SER A 362 -3.85 -5.41 21.57
N VAL A 363 -2.96 -6.32 21.98
CA VAL A 363 -2.05 -7.00 21.05
C VAL A 363 -2.83 -8.12 20.38
N GLN A 364 -2.97 -8.04 19.07
CA GLN A 364 -3.58 -9.07 18.25
C GLN A 364 -2.49 -9.84 17.51
N ALA A 365 -2.44 -11.15 17.69
CA ALA A 365 -1.61 -12.05 16.90
C ALA A 365 -2.47 -12.77 15.86
N THR A 366 -1.99 -12.84 14.63
CA THR A 366 -2.64 -13.54 13.51
C THR A 366 -1.68 -14.58 12.94
N SER A 367 -2.04 -15.87 12.97
CA SER A 367 -1.22 -16.93 12.36
C SER A 367 -1.21 -16.82 10.84
N ALA A 368 -0.27 -17.49 10.18
CA ALA A 368 -0.24 -17.62 8.72
C ALA A 368 -1.49 -18.30 8.14
N SER A 369 -2.23 -19.08 8.94
CA SER A 369 -3.51 -19.68 8.55
C SER A 369 -4.71 -18.74 8.73
N GLY A 370 -4.51 -17.54 9.29
CA GLY A 370 -5.55 -16.54 9.53
C GLY A 370 -6.27 -16.65 10.89
N THR A 371 -5.84 -17.56 11.77
CA THR A 371 -6.37 -17.64 13.14
C THR A 371 -5.93 -16.40 13.92
N THR A 372 -6.82 -15.79 14.69
CA THR A 372 -6.51 -14.59 15.50
C THR A 372 -6.67 -14.86 16.98
N MET A 373 -5.78 -14.26 17.78
CA MET A 373 -5.85 -14.20 19.25
C MET A 373 -5.55 -12.78 19.72
N ASN A 374 -6.08 -12.39 20.87
CA ASN A 374 -5.89 -11.05 21.43
C ASN A 374 -5.47 -11.13 22.89
N SER A 375 -4.62 -10.20 23.32
CA SER A 375 -4.24 -10.01 24.72
C SER A 375 -4.22 -8.53 25.06
N LEU A 376 -4.79 -8.16 26.20
CA LEU A 376 -4.76 -6.78 26.68
C LEU A 376 -3.41 -6.47 27.31
N VAL A 377 -2.90 -5.28 27.01
CA VAL A 377 -1.61 -4.78 27.49
C VAL A 377 -1.79 -3.37 28.02
N ASN A 378 -1.14 -3.06 29.13
CA ASN A 378 -1.07 -1.69 29.66
C ASN A 378 0.39 -1.27 29.87
N VAL A 379 0.85 -0.33 29.05
CA VAL A 379 2.21 0.21 29.11
C VAL A 379 2.31 1.56 29.83
N SER A 380 1.25 2.02 30.52
CA SER A 380 1.23 3.32 31.20
C SER A 380 2.25 3.41 32.35
N ALA A 381 2.63 2.28 32.93
CA ALA A 381 3.54 2.19 34.08
C ALA A 381 4.91 1.55 33.74
N GLY A 382 5.17 1.23 32.46
CA GLY A 382 6.40 0.57 32.02
C GLY A 382 6.15 -0.50 30.96
N SER A 383 7.24 -1.11 30.48
CA SER A 383 7.15 -2.24 29.54
C SER A 383 6.43 -3.45 30.14
N GLN A 384 5.68 -4.17 29.32
CA GLN A 384 5.07 -5.46 29.65
C GLN A 384 5.74 -6.59 28.88
N THR A 385 6.10 -7.66 29.58
CA THR A 385 6.71 -8.86 29.01
C THR A 385 5.81 -10.08 29.25
N GLY A 386 6.03 -11.17 28.53
CA GLY A 386 5.27 -12.41 28.69
C GLY A 386 3.86 -12.36 28.08
N VAL A 387 3.63 -11.46 27.12
CA VAL A 387 2.40 -11.41 26.34
C VAL A 387 2.47 -12.54 25.28
N ASN A 388 2.06 -13.75 25.65
CA ASN A 388 2.29 -14.94 24.83
C ASN A 388 1.02 -15.42 24.09
N PHE A 389 1.20 -16.01 22.90
CA PHE A 389 0.13 -16.54 22.05
C PHE A 389 0.39 -18.00 21.64
N SER A 390 -0.50 -18.91 22.02
CA SER A 390 -0.41 -20.33 21.69
C SER A 390 -1.42 -20.70 20.59
N PHE A 391 -0.93 -20.81 19.35
CA PHE A 391 -1.71 -21.22 18.17
C PHE A 391 -1.79 -22.72 17.99
#